data_AF-A0AAW3N8G0-F1
#
_entry.id   AF-A0AAW3N8G0-F1
#
_cell.length_a   1.000
_cell.length_b   1.000
_cell.length_c   1.000
_cell.angle_alpha   90.00
_cell.angle_beta   90.00
_cell.angle_gamma   90.00
#
_symmetry.space_group_name_H-M   'P 1'
#
loop_
_entity.id
_entity.type
_entity.pdbx_description
1 polymer ?
#
loop_
_entity_poly.entity_id
_entity_poly.type
_entity_poly.pdbx_seq_one_letter_code
_entity_poly.pdbx_strand_id
1 'polypeptide(L)'
;MSLGRDVHIIPVKLEALRPTQMTVGYREVKAKRKHWKTLGKRERKAAIDSHWFPAVVGPDGRHFITDHHHLGLALIEEGETTVKAMLLKDLSWLDETIFWRMMEHNQWVHPFGADGARRDYADLPKVLTGLEDDPYRSLAGELRTAGGYAKDATPFSEFLWADYLRLHVTPDQIRKNFDKALDAAMKRAHEQDARYLPGWSGVIVTKT
;
A
#
# COMPACT_ATOMS: atom_id res chain seq x y z
N MET A 1 -4.78 33.02 -18.28
CA MET A 1 -4.68 31.58 -17.97
C MET A 1 -3.25 31.15 -18.28
N SER A 2 -2.40 31.05 -17.26
CA SER A 2 -1.05 30.52 -17.41
C SER A 2 -1.14 29.01 -17.20
N LEU A 3 -0.81 28.24 -18.24
CA LEU A 3 -0.41 26.84 -18.09
C LEU A 3 0.92 26.85 -17.32
N GLY A 4 0.95 26.41 -16.05
CA GLY A 4 2.08 26.67 -15.18
C GLY A 4 2.26 25.70 -14.02
N ARG A 5 3.11 24.69 -14.23
CA ARG A 5 3.80 23.84 -13.21
C ARG A 5 2.90 22.86 -12.44
N ASP A 6 2.25 21.95 -13.16
CA ASP A 6 1.20 21.06 -12.61
C ASP A 6 1.69 19.90 -11.71
N VAL A 7 2.95 19.86 -11.28
CA VAL A 7 3.44 18.87 -10.31
C VAL A 7 4.37 19.54 -9.31
N HIS A 8 3.90 19.74 -8.08
CA HIS A 8 4.72 20.28 -7.01
C HIS A 8 5.41 19.13 -6.26
N ILE A 9 6.72 18.97 -6.53
CA ILE A 9 7.58 18.02 -5.81
C ILE A 9 8.34 18.77 -4.74
N ILE A 10 8.15 18.38 -3.48
CA ILE A 10 8.77 19.03 -2.32
C ILE A 10 9.58 18.05 -1.48
N PRO A 11 10.69 18.50 -0.86
CA PRO A 11 11.33 17.71 0.18
C PRO A 11 10.44 17.66 1.42
N VAL A 12 10.31 16.49 2.02
CA VAL A 12 9.53 16.27 3.25
C VAL A 12 10.29 15.35 4.19
N LYS A 13 10.12 15.57 5.49
CA LYS A 13 10.61 14.63 6.51
C LYS A 13 9.75 13.38 6.48
N LEU A 14 10.40 12.22 6.38
CA LEU A 14 9.73 10.93 6.25
C LEU A 14 8.90 10.61 7.50
N GLU A 15 9.39 10.96 8.68
CA GLU A 15 8.69 10.82 9.98
C GLU A 15 7.43 11.71 10.11
N ALA A 16 7.33 12.78 9.30
CA ALA A 16 6.20 13.71 9.33
C ALA A 16 5.06 13.30 8.40
N LEU A 17 5.27 12.30 7.54
CA LEU A 17 4.25 11.78 6.65
C LEU A 17 3.16 11.06 7.44
N ARG A 18 1.91 11.39 7.15
CA ARG A 18 0.73 10.72 7.68
C ARG A 18 0.37 9.55 6.76
N PRO A 19 0.37 8.29 7.25
CA PRO A 19 -0.13 7.18 6.47
C PRO A 19 -1.66 7.29 6.31
N THR A 20 -2.15 6.73 5.21
CA THR A 20 -3.59 6.64 4.89
C THR A 20 -4.07 5.19 4.83
N GLN A 21 -3.28 4.26 5.37
CA GLN A 21 -3.66 2.86 5.59
C GLN A 21 -3.18 2.44 6.97
N MET A 22 -3.75 1.36 7.51
CA MET A 22 -3.37 0.86 8.84
C MET A 22 -2.29 -0.21 8.80
N THR A 23 -2.24 -0.98 7.70
CA THR A 23 -1.40 -2.17 7.62
C THR A 23 -0.51 -2.16 6.38
N VAL A 24 0.59 -2.90 6.44
CA VAL A 24 1.45 -3.22 5.30
C VAL A 24 1.84 -4.69 5.39
N GLY A 25 2.33 -5.27 4.29
CA GLY A 25 2.95 -6.58 4.32
C GLY A 25 4.42 -6.48 4.71
N TYR A 26 4.80 -6.95 5.90
CA TYR A 26 6.18 -6.80 6.38
C TYR A 26 7.20 -7.60 5.56
N ARG A 27 6.78 -8.64 4.81
CA ARG A 27 7.67 -9.34 3.89
C ARG A 27 8.15 -8.41 2.77
N GLU A 28 7.25 -7.62 2.21
CA GLU A 28 7.58 -6.64 1.17
C GLU A 28 8.44 -5.49 1.75
N VAL A 29 8.16 -5.02 2.97
CA VAL A 29 9.02 -4.06 3.68
C VAL A 29 10.44 -4.62 3.83
N LYS A 30 10.58 -5.84 4.35
CA LYS A 30 11.89 -6.52 4.52
C LYS A 30 12.63 -6.70 3.19
N ALA A 31 11.91 -7.02 2.11
CA ALA A 31 12.49 -7.14 0.77
C ALA A 31 13.03 -5.79 0.27
N LYS A 32 12.27 -4.70 0.43
CA LYS A 32 12.71 -3.33 0.08
C LYS A 32 13.92 -2.92 0.91
N ARG A 33 13.95 -3.22 2.21
CA ARG A 33 15.13 -2.98 3.08
C ARG A 33 16.35 -3.75 2.61
N LYS A 34 16.19 -5.04 2.31
CA LYS A 34 17.29 -5.89 1.80
C LYS A 34 17.87 -5.29 0.52
N HIS A 35 17.02 -4.88 -0.42
CA HIS A 35 17.46 -4.20 -1.63
C HIS A 35 18.14 -2.86 -1.34
N TRP A 36 17.58 -2.03 -0.46
CA TRP A 36 18.19 -0.76 -0.08
C TRP A 36 19.61 -0.91 0.48
N LYS A 37 19.85 -1.96 1.29
CA LYS A 37 21.18 -2.28 1.83
C LYS A 37 22.21 -2.63 0.76
N THR A 38 21.79 -3.18 -0.38
CA THR A 38 22.71 -3.50 -1.49
C THR A 38 23.16 -2.28 -2.28
N LEU A 39 22.42 -1.16 -2.18
CA LEU A 39 22.73 0.06 -2.92
C LEU A 39 23.86 0.86 -2.26
N GLY A 40 24.78 1.36 -3.08
CA GLY A 40 25.79 2.33 -2.67
C GLY A 40 25.22 3.75 -2.51
N LYS A 41 26.02 4.67 -1.96
CA LYS A 41 25.60 6.06 -1.67
C LYS A 41 24.99 6.78 -2.89
N ARG A 42 25.61 6.65 -4.06
CA ARG A 42 25.14 7.29 -5.30
C ARG A 42 23.80 6.72 -5.77
N GLU A 43 23.63 5.41 -5.67
CA GLU A 43 22.40 4.71 -6.08
C GLU A 43 21.25 5.02 -5.12
N ARG A 44 21.50 5.05 -3.81
CA ARG A 44 20.51 5.49 -2.81
C ARG A 44 20.04 6.91 -3.07
N LYS A 45 20.97 7.84 -3.34
CA LYS A 45 20.60 9.21 -3.72
C LYS A 45 19.74 9.23 -4.99
N ALA A 46 20.14 8.51 -6.03
CA ALA A 46 19.36 8.43 -7.27
C ALA A 46 17.97 7.83 -7.04
N ALA A 47 17.85 6.81 -6.19
CA ALA A 47 16.58 6.20 -5.83
C ALA A 47 15.64 7.18 -5.11
N ILE A 48 16.12 7.95 -4.12
CA ILE A 48 15.31 9.01 -3.48
C ILE A 48 14.96 10.12 -4.45
N ASP A 49 15.87 10.47 -5.36
CA ASP A 49 15.63 11.53 -6.32
C ASP A 49 14.54 11.17 -7.34
N SER A 50 14.41 9.88 -7.68
CA SER A 50 13.46 9.35 -8.66
C SER A 50 12.16 8.81 -8.07
N HIS A 51 12.10 8.53 -6.76
CA HIS A 51 10.89 8.05 -6.09
C HIS A 51 10.19 9.18 -5.35
N TRP A 52 8.96 9.48 -5.78
CA TRP A 52 8.14 10.54 -5.19
C TRP A 52 6.94 9.90 -4.49
N PHE A 53 6.71 10.29 -3.24
CA PHE A 53 5.57 9.83 -2.45
C PHE A 53 4.35 10.68 -2.83
N PRO A 54 3.34 10.12 -3.51
CA PRO A 54 2.14 10.87 -3.84
C PRO A 54 1.38 11.19 -2.55
N ALA A 55 1.10 12.47 -2.30
CA ALA A 55 0.53 12.94 -1.05
C ALA A 55 -0.54 14.01 -1.26
N VAL A 56 -1.50 14.04 -0.33
CA VAL A 56 -2.52 15.10 -0.22
C VAL A 56 -2.14 15.98 0.97
N VAL A 57 -2.20 17.30 0.79
CA VAL A 57 -2.08 18.23 1.92
C VAL A 57 -3.45 18.30 2.60
N GLY A 58 -3.53 17.85 3.85
CA GLY A 58 -4.75 17.84 4.65
C GLY A 58 -4.74 18.90 5.76
N PRO A 59 -5.74 18.85 6.67
CA PRO A 59 -5.86 19.79 7.78
C PRO A 59 -4.56 19.95 8.58
N ASP A 60 -4.31 21.18 9.05
CA ASP A 60 -3.07 21.62 9.70
C ASP A 60 -1.81 21.54 8.81
N GLY A 61 -1.97 21.51 7.49
CA GLY A 61 -0.86 21.43 6.53
C GLY A 61 -0.12 20.09 6.55
N ARG A 62 -0.76 19.03 7.04
CA ARG A 62 -0.16 17.69 7.17
C ARG A 62 -0.15 16.97 5.81
N HIS A 63 0.91 16.22 5.52
CA HIS A 63 1.08 15.49 4.27
C HIS A 63 0.63 14.03 4.44
N PHE A 64 -0.50 13.67 3.82
CA PHE A 64 -1.07 12.33 3.85
C PHE A 64 -0.64 11.56 2.60
N ILE A 65 0.22 10.56 2.75
CA ILE A 65 0.69 9.76 1.61
C ILE A 65 -0.37 8.78 1.16
N THR A 66 -0.56 8.67 -0.14
CA THR A 66 -1.58 7.82 -0.78
C THR A 66 -1.01 6.53 -1.36
N ASP A 67 0.31 6.44 -1.50
CA ASP A 67 1.04 5.25 -1.92
C ASP A 67 2.43 5.24 -1.26
N HIS A 68 3.14 4.12 -1.40
CA HIS A 68 4.52 3.87 -0.99
C HIS A 68 4.72 3.68 0.52
N HIS A 69 3.68 3.28 1.27
CA HIS A 69 3.78 3.02 2.72
C HIS A 69 4.83 1.95 3.04
N HIS A 70 4.92 0.87 2.26
CA HIS A 70 5.99 -0.15 2.43
C HIS A 70 7.39 0.41 2.21
N LEU A 71 7.57 1.26 1.19
CA LEU A 71 8.86 1.89 0.90
C LEU A 71 9.21 2.91 1.99
N GLY A 72 8.25 3.74 2.40
CA GLY A 72 8.44 4.72 3.46
C GLY A 72 8.84 4.07 4.77
N LEU A 73 8.13 3.02 5.19
CA LEU A 73 8.51 2.26 6.38
C LEU A 73 9.91 1.63 6.24
N ALA A 74 10.20 1.01 5.09
CA ALA A 74 11.53 0.44 4.83
C ALA A 74 12.65 1.48 4.93
N LEU A 75 12.45 2.68 4.38
CA LEU A 75 13.41 3.77 4.41
C LEU A 75 13.62 4.32 5.83
N ILE A 76 12.56 4.46 6.64
CA ILE A 76 12.69 4.84 8.06
C ILE A 76 13.53 3.80 8.82
N GLU A 77 13.24 2.52 8.63
CA GLU A 77 13.98 1.44 9.31
C GLU A 77 15.44 1.31 8.86
N GLU A 78 15.82 1.96 7.75
CA GLU A 78 17.18 2.07 7.24
C GLU A 78 17.83 3.44 7.53
N GLY A 79 17.18 4.27 8.35
CA GLY A 79 17.72 5.54 8.83
C GLY A 79 17.63 6.69 7.84
N GLU A 80 16.87 6.56 6.74
CA GLU A 80 16.61 7.68 5.85
C GLU A 80 15.61 8.66 6.50
N THR A 81 15.86 9.96 6.33
CA THR A 81 15.12 11.01 7.04
C THR A 81 14.27 11.85 6.12
N THR A 82 14.67 11.97 4.84
CA THR A 82 14.03 12.90 3.90
C THR A 82 13.74 12.20 2.58
N VAL A 83 12.54 12.42 2.08
CA VAL A 83 12.10 11.97 0.76
C VAL A 83 11.48 13.13 -0.01
N LYS A 84 11.07 12.87 -1.25
CA LYS A 84 10.27 13.81 -2.04
C LYS A 84 8.80 13.41 -2.00
N ALA A 85 7.92 14.35 -1.74
CA ALA A 85 6.48 14.17 -1.93
C ALA A 85 6.03 14.87 -3.21
N MET A 86 5.15 14.20 -3.96
CA MET A 86 4.41 14.79 -5.06
C MET A 86 3.02 15.17 -4.55
N LEU A 87 2.69 16.46 -4.58
CA LEU A 87 1.38 16.92 -4.12
C LEU A 87 0.32 16.63 -5.17
N LEU A 88 -0.62 15.73 -4.83
CA LEU A 88 -1.77 15.40 -5.66
C LEU A 88 -2.85 16.48 -5.57
N LYS A 89 -3.09 16.98 -4.35
CA LYS A 89 -4.14 17.96 -4.06
C LYS A 89 -3.87 18.69 -2.75
N ASP A 90 -4.24 19.96 -2.71
CA ASP A 90 -4.32 20.74 -1.48
C ASP A 90 -5.77 20.76 -0.98
N LEU A 91 -6.00 20.07 0.14
CA LEU A 91 -7.25 19.99 0.88
C LEU A 91 -7.11 20.54 2.31
N SER A 92 -6.05 21.33 2.57
CA SER A 92 -5.71 21.81 3.92
C SER A 92 -6.74 22.77 4.53
N TRP A 93 -7.58 23.36 3.68
CA TRP A 93 -8.63 24.31 4.03
C TRP A 93 -9.98 23.64 4.38
N LEU A 94 -10.10 22.32 4.20
CA LEU A 94 -11.32 21.58 4.56
C LEU A 94 -11.37 21.31 6.07
N ASP A 95 -12.59 21.25 6.62
CA ASP A 95 -12.80 20.63 7.91
C ASP A 95 -12.51 19.12 7.84
N GLU A 96 -12.24 18.51 8.99
CA GLU A 96 -11.80 17.11 9.06
C GLU A 96 -12.83 16.12 8.50
N THR A 97 -14.13 16.39 8.68
CA THR A 97 -15.18 15.48 8.18
C THR A 97 -15.23 15.51 6.65
N ILE A 98 -15.18 16.69 6.03
CA ILE A 98 -15.18 16.81 4.57
C ILE A 98 -13.84 16.32 4.00
N PHE A 99 -12.72 16.57 4.68
CA PHE A 99 -11.41 16.04 4.27
C PHE A 99 -11.44 14.51 4.11
N TRP A 100 -11.89 13.77 5.12
CA TRP A 100 -11.92 12.31 5.05
C TRP A 100 -12.91 11.78 4.01
N ARG A 101 -14.06 12.45 3.83
CA ARG A 101 -14.99 12.11 2.71
C ARG A 101 -14.31 12.27 1.36
N MET A 102 -13.50 13.31 1.18
CA MET A 102 -12.75 13.49 -0.06
C MET A 102 -11.65 12.43 -0.22
N MET A 103 -10.92 12.10 0.83
CA MET A 103 -9.92 11.02 0.80
C MET A 103 -10.56 9.68 0.40
N GLU A 104 -11.71 9.33 0.98
CA GLU A 104 -12.46 8.11 0.66
C GLU A 104 -12.98 8.13 -0.78
N HIS A 105 -13.63 9.23 -1.20
CA HIS A 105 -14.21 9.36 -2.54
C HIS A 105 -13.16 9.21 -3.65
N ASN A 106 -11.94 9.70 -3.41
CA ASN A 106 -10.82 9.58 -4.36
C ASN A 106 -10.01 8.28 -4.18
N GLN A 107 -10.45 7.37 -3.30
CA GLN A 107 -9.75 6.11 -2.98
C GLN A 107 -8.29 6.33 -2.53
N TRP A 108 -8.05 7.35 -1.72
CA TRP A 108 -6.73 7.73 -1.18
C TRP A 108 -6.47 7.22 0.25
N VAL A 109 -7.44 6.52 0.83
CA VAL A 109 -7.38 5.99 2.19
C VAL A 109 -7.92 4.56 2.23
N HIS A 110 -7.30 3.71 3.04
CA HIS A 110 -7.66 2.31 3.26
C HIS A 110 -7.69 2.00 4.77
N PRO A 111 -8.78 2.36 5.47
CA PRO A 111 -8.88 2.30 6.93
C PRO A 111 -9.33 0.89 7.39
N PHE A 112 -8.53 -0.14 7.09
CA PHE A 112 -8.81 -1.53 7.47
C PHE A 112 -7.66 -2.10 8.29
N GLY A 113 -7.98 -2.73 9.43
CA GLY A 113 -7.01 -3.39 10.31
C GLY A 113 -6.50 -4.71 9.76
N ALA A 114 -5.56 -5.35 10.45
CA ALA A 114 -4.96 -6.64 10.04
C ALA A 114 -5.98 -7.80 10.01
N ASP A 115 -7.09 -7.67 10.73
CA ASP A 115 -8.23 -8.59 10.70
C ASP A 115 -9.18 -8.36 9.51
N GLY A 116 -8.96 -7.31 8.71
CA GLY A 116 -9.82 -6.91 7.60
C GLY A 116 -11.04 -6.11 8.00
N ALA A 117 -11.17 -5.74 9.28
CA ALA A 117 -12.28 -4.92 9.73
C ALA A 117 -11.99 -3.45 9.43
N ARG A 118 -13.00 -2.75 8.89
CA ARG A 118 -12.95 -1.30 8.73
C ARG A 118 -12.88 -0.61 10.09
N ARG A 119 -12.06 0.42 10.20
CA ARG A 119 -11.85 1.25 11.39
C ARG A 119 -12.21 2.70 11.12
N ASP A 120 -12.30 3.50 12.19
CA ASP A 120 -12.48 4.94 12.05
C ASP A 120 -11.18 5.58 11.52
N TYR A 121 -11.29 6.73 10.86
CA TYR A 121 -10.10 7.46 10.40
C TYR A 121 -9.22 7.93 11.56
N ALA A 122 -9.81 8.16 12.74
CA ALA A 122 -9.06 8.48 13.96
C ALA A 122 -8.14 7.34 14.43
N ASP A 123 -8.42 6.10 14.03
CA ASP A 123 -7.60 4.93 14.34
C ASP A 123 -6.41 4.77 13.38
N LEU A 124 -6.35 5.55 12.28
CA LEU A 124 -5.20 5.52 11.38
C LEU A 124 -3.91 5.89 12.14
N PRO A 125 -2.81 5.16 11.91
CA PRO A 125 -1.56 5.48 12.56
C PRO A 125 -1.12 6.91 12.20
N LYS A 126 -0.55 7.63 13.16
CA LYS A 126 -0.10 9.00 12.93
C LYS A 126 1.23 9.05 12.17
N VAL A 127 2.01 7.98 12.19
CA VAL A 127 3.33 7.88 11.57
C VAL A 127 3.49 6.52 10.93
N LEU A 128 4.36 6.42 9.92
CA LEU A 128 4.61 5.18 9.18
C LEU A 128 5.06 4.01 10.05
N THR A 129 5.81 4.25 11.11
CA THR A 129 6.26 3.20 12.06
C THR A 129 5.14 2.64 12.93
N GLY A 130 3.94 3.22 12.88
CA GLY A 130 2.74 2.69 13.52
C GLY A 130 1.91 1.76 12.62
N LEU A 131 2.34 1.51 11.38
CA LEU A 131 1.67 0.54 10.50
C LEU A 131 1.84 -0.88 11.05
N GLU A 132 0.78 -1.69 11.01
CA GLU A 132 0.80 -3.08 11.47
C GLU A 132 1.13 -4.05 10.33
N ASP A 133 1.62 -5.25 10.67
CA ASP A 133 1.82 -6.32 9.69
C ASP A 133 0.49 -7.01 9.37
N ASP A 134 0.10 -6.96 8.09
CA ASP A 134 -0.92 -7.84 7.53
C ASP A 134 -0.23 -8.95 6.70
N PRO A 135 -0.20 -10.20 7.21
CA PRO A 135 0.42 -11.31 6.50
C PRO A 135 -0.29 -11.66 5.19
N TYR A 136 -1.59 -11.36 5.07
CA TYR A 136 -2.35 -11.56 3.83
C TYR A 136 -1.98 -10.52 2.77
N ARG A 137 -1.68 -9.28 3.18
CA ARG A 137 -1.15 -8.25 2.27
C ARG A 137 0.21 -8.65 1.70
N SER A 138 1.04 -9.35 2.47
CA SER A 138 2.28 -9.97 1.96
C SER A 138 1.98 -11.12 0.99
N LEU A 139 1.05 -12.01 1.34
CA LEU A 139 0.66 -13.16 0.52
C LEU A 139 0.10 -12.71 -0.84
N ALA A 140 -0.77 -11.70 -0.87
CA ALA A 140 -1.32 -11.15 -2.10
C ALA A 140 -0.24 -10.53 -3.01
N GLY A 141 0.69 -9.75 -2.45
CA GLY A 141 1.80 -9.17 -3.23
C GLY A 141 2.71 -10.23 -3.86
N GLU A 142 3.00 -11.30 -3.14
CA GLU A 142 3.79 -12.43 -3.65
C GLU A 142 2.99 -13.26 -4.66
N LEU A 143 1.68 -13.45 -4.43
CA LEU A 143 0.78 -14.11 -5.39
C LEU A 143 0.74 -13.37 -6.72
N ARG A 144 0.65 -12.03 -6.72
CA ARG A 144 0.75 -11.22 -7.94
C ARG A 144 2.09 -11.42 -8.64
N THR A 145 3.18 -11.42 -7.87
CA THR A 145 4.54 -11.60 -8.39
C THR A 145 4.73 -12.99 -9.01
N ALA A 146 4.11 -14.02 -8.43
CA ALA A 146 4.08 -15.38 -8.95
C ALA A 146 3.12 -15.57 -10.14
N GLY A 147 2.38 -14.54 -10.56
CA GLY A 147 1.48 -14.59 -11.71
C GLY A 147 0.09 -15.15 -11.40
N GLY A 148 -0.35 -15.16 -10.14
CA GLY A 148 -1.71 -15.61 -9.77
C GLY A 148 -2.82 -14.64 -10.16
N TYR A 149 -2.47 -13.38 -10.41
CA TYR A 149 -3.36 -12.38 -11.01
C TYR A 149 -2.53 -11.25 -11.64
N ALA A 150 -3.13 -10.53 -12.59
CA ALA A 150 -2.48 -9.42 -13.29
C ALA A 150 -2.45 -8.15 -12.45
N LYS A 151 -1.47 -7.28 -12.73
CA LYS A 151 -1.49 -5.91 -12.21
C LYS A 151 -2.72 -5.20 -12.78
N ASP A 152 -3.47 -4.53 -11.90
CA ASP A 152 -4.67 -3.79 -12.23
C ASP A 152 -4.52 -2.32 -11.82
N ALA A 153 -5.25 -1.41 -12.47
CA ALA A 153 -5.26 0.01 -12.12
C ALA A 153 -6.18 0.31 -10.92
N THR A 154 -7.03 -0.64 -10.51
CA THR A 154 -7.91 -0.54 -9.35
C THR A 154 -7.10 -0.27 -8.09
N PRO A 155 -7.38 0.83 -7.36
CA PRO A 155 -6.73 1.11 -6.07
C PRO A 155 -6.92 -0.04 -5.09
N PHE A 156 -5.89 -0.31 -4.28
CA PHE A 156 -5.92 -1.33 -3.23
C PHE A 156 -6.19 -2.76 -3.73
N SER A 157 -5.90 -3.09 -5.00
CA SER A 157 -6.10 -4.45 -5.55
C SER A 157 -5.48 -5.55 -4.67
N GLU A 158 -4.24 -5.38 -4.21
CA GLU A 158 -3.59 -6.33 -3.29
C GLU A 158 -4.32 -6.49 -1.95
N PHE A 159 -5.05 -5.48 -1.46
CA PHE A 159 -5.87 -5.62 -0.25
C PHE A 159 -7.16 -6.40 -0.51
N LEU A 160 -7.81 -6.19 -1.67
CA LEU A 160 -8.97 -7.01 -2.06
C LEU A 160 -8.60 -8.50 -2.18
N TRP A 161 -7.42 -8.77 -2.76
CA TRP A 161 -6.85 -10.11 -2.80
C TRP A 161 -6.49 -10.64 -1.40
N ALA A 162 -5.93 -9.81 -0.52
CA ALA A 162 -5.64 -10.19 0.87
C ALA A 162 -6.92 -10.62 1.62
N ASP A 163 -8.00 -9.86 1.47
CA ASP A 163 -9.29 -10.15 2.11
C ASP A 163 -9.92 -11.45 1.59
N TYR A 164 -9.86 -11.69 0.27
CA TYR A 164 -10.26 -12.98 -0.32
C TYR A 164 -9.45 -14.15 0.25
N LEU A 165 -8.12 -14.01 0.29
CA LEU A 165 -7.23 -15.06 0.77
C LEU A 165 -7.41 -15.34 2.28
N ARG A 166 -7.84 -14.35 3.07
CA ARG A 166 -8.17 -14.52 4.50
C ARG A 166 -9.27 -15.57 4.73
N LEU A 167 -10.17 -15.76 3.76
CA LEU A 167 -11.23 -16.77 3.82
C LEU A 167 -10.76 -18.20 3.47
N HIS A 168 -9.58 -18.34 2.86
CA HIS A 168 -9.13 -19.59 2.26
C HIS A 168 -7.80 -20.11 2.80
N VAL A 169 -7.00 -19.25 3.42
CA VAL A 169 -5.71 -19.58 4.01
C VAL A 169 -5.70 -19.09 5.45
N THR A 170 -5.42 -19.97 6.40
CA THR A 170 -5.34 -19.60 7.82
C THR A 170 -4.05 -18.84 8.13
N PRO A 171 -4.03 -17.97 9.16
CA PRO A 171 -2.80 -17.27 9.57
C PRO A 171 -1.67 -18.24 9.92
N ASP A 172 -2.00 -19.40 10.50
CA ASP A 172 -1.03 -20.44 10.87
C ASP A 172 -0.35 -21.06 9.66
N GLN A 173 -1.08 -21.27 8.55
CA GLN A 173 -0.47 -21.74 7.30
C GLN A 173 0.56 -20.75 6.78
N ILE A 174 0.24 -19.45 6.76
CA ILE A 174 1.14 -18.38 6.30
C ILE A 174 2.39 -18.31 7.18
N ARG A 175 2.21 -18.34 8.51
CA ARG A 175 3.33 -18.26 9.47
C ARG A 175 4.23 -19.49 9.44
N LYS A 176 3.65 -20.69 9.32
CA LYS A 176 4.40 -21.96 9.39
C LYS A 176 5.20 -22.22 8.12
N ASN A 177 4.59 -21.99 6.96
CA ASN A 177 5.25 -22.20 5.67
C ASN A 177 4.63 -21.29 4.62
N PHE A 178 5.29 -20.17 4.37
CA PHE A 178 4.81 -19.16 3.44
C PHE A 178 4.70 -19.69 2.01
N ASP A 179 5.67 -20.48 1.54
CA ASP A 179 5.67 -21.01 0.17
C ASP A 179 4.49 -21.96 -0.05
N LYS A 180 4.18 -22.81 0.93
CA LYS A 180 3.00 -23.68 0.88
C LYS A 180 1.69 -22.88 0.94
N ALA A 181 1.66 -21.79 1.69
CA ALA A 181 0.51 -20.88 1.72
C ALA A 181 0.33 -20.17 0.37
N LEU A 182 1.44 -19.79 -0.29
CA LEU A 182 1.44 -19.22 -1.63
C LEU A 182 0.94 -20.22 -2.68
N ASP A 183 1.37 -21.48 -2.62
CA ASP A 183 0.85 -22.55 -3.49
C ASP A 183 -0.67 -22.75 -3.31
N ALA A 184 -1.15 -22.67 -2.06
CA ALA A 184 -2.58 -22.75 -1.77
C ALA A 184 -3.32 -21.53 -2.33
N ALA A 185 -2.79 -20.33 -2.13
CA ALA A 185 -3.34 -19.08 -2.67
C ALA A 185 -3.40 -19.11 -4.21
N MET A 186 -2.36 -19.62 -4.87
CA MET A 186 -2.30 -19.79 -6.33
C MET A 186 -3.43 -20.66 -6.85
N LYS A 187 -3.72 -21.79 -6.19
CA LYS A 187 -4.84 -22.66 -6.56
C LYS A 187 -6.18 -21.95 -6.45
N ARG A 188 -6.37 -21.16 -5.39
CA ARG A 188 -7.60 -20.39 -5.15
C ARG A 188 -7.76 -19.24 -6.14
N ALA A 189 -6.68 -18.60 -6.55
CA ALA A 189 -6.73 -17.40 -7.38
C ALA A 189 -7.41 -17.59 -8.73
N HIS A 190 -7.40 -18.81 -9.29
CA HIS A 190 -8.02 -19.11 -10.58
C HIS A 190 -9.41 -19.75 -10.47
N GLU A 191 -9.94 -19.91 -9.26
CA GLU A 191 -11.29 -20.43 -9.03
C GLU A 191 -12.37 -19.44 -9.46
N GLN A 192 -13.58 -19.96 -9.73
CA GLN A 192 -14.71 -19.13 -10.18
C GLN A 192 -15.13 -18.09 -9.13
N ASP A 193 -14.95 -18.37 -7.85
CA ASP A 193 -15.33 -17.46 -6.78
C ASP A 193 -14.40 -16.26 -6.65
N ALA A 194 -13.19 -16.27 -7.23
CA ALA A 194 -12.28 -15.14 -7.28
C ALA A 194 -12.54 -14.18 -8.46
N ARG A 195 -13.49 -14.50 -9.36
CA ARG A 195 -13.72 -13.78 -10.63
C ARG A 195 -14.05 -12.30 -10.51
N TYR A 196 -14.52 -11.87 -9.34
CA TYR A 196 -14.85 -10.46 -9.10
C TYR A 196 -13.62 -9.62 -8.73
N LEU A 197 -12.46 -10.24 -8.51
CA LEU A 197 -11.25 -9.54 -8.07
C LEU A 197 -10.51 -8.90 -9.26
N PRO A 198 -9.91 -7.72 -9.06
CA PRO A 198 -9.16 -7.05 -10.12
C PRO A 198 -7.97 -7.88 -10.60
N GLY A 199 -7.76 -7.92 -11.91
CA GLY A 199 -6.68 -8.70 -12.52
C GLY A 199 -6.87 -10.22 -12.51
N TRP A 200 -8.03 -10.76 -12.12
CA TRP A 200 -8.30 -12.21 -12.15
C TRP A 200 -8.04 -12.81 -13.55
N SER A 201 -7.33 -13.94 -13.59
CA SER A 201 -6.81 -14.56 -14.82
C SER A 201 -7.17 -16.04 -15.00
N GLY A 202 -8.18 -16.54 -14.28
CA GLY A 202 -8.64 -17.92 -14.42
C GLY A 202 -9.45 -18.19 -15.69
N VAL A 203 -9.82 -19.46 -15.90
CA VAL A 203 -10.69 -19.87 -17.02
C VAL A 203 -12.14 -19.78 -16.59
N ILE A 204 -12.99 -19.09 -17.35
CA ILE A 204 -14.44 -19.04 -17.08
C ILE A 204 -15.06 -20.37 -17.49
N VAL A 205 -15.66 -21.07 -16.51
CA VAL A 205 -16.45 -22.28 -16.77
C VAL A 205 -17.93 -21.89 -16.73
N THR A 206 -18.58 -21.89 -17.89
CA THR A 206 -20.04 -21.72 -17.96
C THR A 206 -20.72 -23.02 -17.56
N LYS A 207 -21.62 -22.98 -16.57
CA LYS A 207 -22.53 -24.10 -16.31
C LYS A 207 -23.40 -24.27 -17.55
N THR A 208 -23.32 -25.44 -18.17
CA THR A 208 -24.19 -25.88 -19.26
C THR A 208 -25.53 -26.34 -18.69
#